data_AF-A0A972PYV2-F1
#
_entry.id   AF-A0A972PYV2-F1
#
_cell.length_a   1.000
_cell.length_b   1.000
_cell.length_c   1.000
_cell.angle_alpha   90.00
_cell.angle_beta   90.00
_cell.angle_gamma   90.00
#
_symmetry.space_group_name_H-M   'P 1'
#
loop_
_entity.id
_entity.type
_entity.pdbx_description
1 polymer ?
#
loop_
_entity_poly.entity_id
_entity_poly.type
_entity_poly.pdbx_seq_one_letter_code
_entity_poly.pdbx_strand_id
1 'polypeptide(L)'
;MLFYAPADWGRVASGEIVPWQPQPYAVLDLDEHLLFNPDGAETEMIGSGDQRRYRVGEMAYDRSNDLLDILELFAHGAQPVVHVWQINGDA
;
A
#
# COMPACT_ATOMS: atom_id res chain seq x y z
N MET A 1 3.76 -3.72 -2.14
CA MET A 1 3.57 -2.32 -2.62
C MET A 1 4.77 -1.90 -3.45
N LEU A 2 4.57 -1.14 -4.53
CA LEU A 2 5.62 -0.73 -5.47
C LEU A 2 5.78 0.80 -5.45
N PHE A 3 7.02 1.28 -5.36
CA PHE A 3 7.33 2.71 -5.37
C PHE A 3 8.03 3.09 -6.67
N TYR A 4 7.59 4.18 -7.29
CA TYR A 4 8.10 4.69 -8.57
C TYR A 4 8.66 6.09 -8.40
N ALA A 5 9.69 6.44 -9.18
CA ALA A 5 10.21 7.79 -9.19
C ALA A 5 9.18 8.75 -9.81
N PRO A 6 8.76 9.84 -9.13
CA PRO A 6 7.80 10.79 -9.69
C PRO A 6 8.26 11.41 -11.01
N ALA A 7 9.57 11.56 -11.20
CA ALA A 7 10.16 12.06 -12.45
C ALA A 7 9.80 11.21 -13.66
N ASP A 8 9.73 9.88 -13.52
CA ASP A 8 9.38 8.99 -14.63
C ASP A 8 7.94 9.18 -15.09
N TRP A 9 7.02 9.48 -14.17
CA TRP A 9 5.64 9.82 -14.55
C TRP A 9 5.54 11.14 -15.31
N GLY A 10 6.37 12.12 -14.97
CA GLY A 10 6.51 13.35 -15.75
C GLY A 10 6.97 13.08 -17.18
N ARG A 11 7.93 12.16 -17.35
CA ARG A 11 8.45 11.74 -18.66
C ARG A 11 7.40 11.00 -19.47
N VAL A 12 6.61 10.12 -18.85
CA VAL A 12 5.43 9.47 -19.50
C VAL A 12 4.43 10.52 -19.98
N ALA A 13 4.07 11.47 -19.12
CA ALA A 13 3.10 12.52 -19.46
C ALA A 13 3.59 13.41 -20.62
N SER A 14 4.90 13.62 -20.74
CA SER A 14 5.51 14.38 -21.83
C SER A 14 5.71 13.59 -23.14
N GLY A 15 5.49 12.27 -23.12
CA GLY A 15 5.72 11.39 -24.27
C GLY A 15 7.19 11.02 -24.53
N GLU A 16 8.10 11.31 -23.60
CA GLU A 16 9.52 10.93 -23.69
C GLU A 16 9.70 9.41 -23.54
N ILE A 17 8.89 8.79 -22.69
CA ILE A 17 8.86 7.35 -22.43
C ILE A 17 7.42 6.83 -22.46
N VAL A 18 7.24 5.53 -22.70
CA VAL A 18 5.92 4.87 -22.73
C VAL A 18 5.50 4.37 -21.33
N PRO A 19 4.20 4.20 -21.05
CA PRO A 19 3.68 3.95 -19.69
C PRO A 19 4.20 2.69 -18.97
N TRP A 20 4.78 1.73 -19.69
CA TRP A 20 5.36 0.50 -19.11
C TRP A 20 6.87 0.57 -18.88
N GLN A 21 7.52 1.66 -19.28
CA GLN A 21 8.96 1.85 -19.06
C GLN A 21 9.33 2.19 -17.60
N PRO A 22 8.57 3.00 -16.83
CA PRO A 22 8.88 3.24 -15.42
C PRO A 22 9.02 1.92 -14.65
N GLN A 23 10.15 1.76 -13.97
CA GLN A 23 10.40 0.60 -13.09
C GLN A 23 10.29 1.03 -11.64
N PRO A 24 9.80 0.15 -10.74
CA PRO A 24 9.78 0.46 -9.33
C PRO A 24 11.23 0.53 -8.79
N TYR A 25 11.52 1.52 -7.96
CA TYR A 25 12.82 1.66 -7.31
C TYR A 25 12.86 0.97 -5.93
N ALA A 26 11.70 0.73 -5.32
CA ALA A 26 11.57 0.05 -4.05
C ALA A 26 10.28 -0.78 -4.01
N VAL A 27 10.32 -1.82 -3.18
CA VAL A 27 9.18 -2.69 -2.89
C VAL A 27 9.05 -2.80 -1.37
N LEU A 28 7.83 -2.62 -0.87
CA LEU A 28 7.48 -2.92 0.52
C LEU A 28 6.54 -4.12 0.51
N ASP A 29 6.96 -5.23 1.11
CA ASP A 29 6.06 -6.33 1.40
C ASP A 29 5.22 -5.97 2.63
N LEU A 30 3.91 -6.07 2.50
CA LEU A 30 2.97 -5.77 3.60
C LEU A 30 2.52 -7.05 4.29
N ASP A 31 2.67 -8.21 3.65
CA ASP A 31 1.99 -9.42 4.07
C ASP A 31 2.47 -9.93 5.44
N GLU A 32 3.71 -9.61 5.83
CA GLU A 32 4.24 -9.93 7.16
C GLU A 32 3.59 -9.13 8.30
N HIS A 33 2.90 -8.04 7.99
CA HIS A 33 2.36 -7.10 8.97
C HIS A 33 0.82 -7.01 8.97
N LEU A 34 0.16 -7.47 7.90
CA LEU A 34 -1.30 -7.45 7.81
C LEU A 34 -1.94 -8.54 8.69
N LEU A 35 -3.14 -8.25 9.20
CA LEU A 35 -3.88 -9.12 10.11
C LEU A 35 -4.79 -10.13 9.40
N PHE A 36 -5.11 -9.89 8.13
CA PHE A 36 -5.82 -10.82 7.25
C PHE A 36 -7.23 -11.22 7.69
N ASN A 37 -7.99 -10.31 8.31
CA ASN A 37 -9.38 -10.57 8.73
C ASN A 37 -9.50 -11.83 9.60
N PRO A 38 -8.85 -11.81 10.78
CA PRO A 38 -8.78 -12.99 11.65
C PRO A 38 -10.16 -13.46 12.11
N ASP A 39 -11.13 -12.54 12.17
CA ASP A 39 -12.51 -12.82 12.60
C ASP A 39 -13.41 -13.38 11.49
N GLY A 40 -12.90 -13.46 10.24
CA GLY A 40 -13.67 -13.97 9.10
C GLY A 40 -14.85 -13.08 8.71
N ALA A 41 -14.83 -11.80 9.07
CA ALA A 41 -15.90 -10.84 8.78
C ALA A 41 -16.11 -10.69 7.26
N GLU A 42 -17.38 -10.75 6.82
CA GLU A 42 -17.77 -10.50 5.43
C GLU A 42 -17.01 -11.34 4.36
N THR A 43 -16.54 -12.54 4.72
CA THR A 43 -15.72 -13.39 3.84
C THR A 43 -16.39 -13.72 2.50
N GLU A 44 -17.73 -13.86 2.46
CA GLU A 44 -18.47 -14.06 1.19
C GLU A 44 -18.36 -12.86 0.25
N MET A 45 -18.26 -11.65 0.80
CA MET A 45 -18.11 -10.42 0.04
C MET A 45 -16.65 -10.18 -0.33
N ILE A 46 -15.71 -10.28 0.60
CA ILE A 46 -14.33 -9.89 0.34
C ILE A 46 -13.47 -11.02 -0.24
N GLY A 47 -13.91 -12.27 -0.14
CA GLY A 47 -13.14 -13.45 -0.52
C GLY A 47 -12.11 -13.84 0.54
N SER A 48 -11.21 -14.75 0.19
CA SER A 48 -10.19 -15.33 1.09
C SER A 48 -8.84 -15.53 0.41
N GLY A 49 -7.78 -15.68 1.20
CA GLY A 49 -6.41 -15.91 0.71
C GLY A 49 -5.79 -14.69 0.03
N ASP A 50 -4.75 -14.91 -0.78
CA ASP A 50 -3.93 -13.86 -1.38
C ASP A 50 -4.72 -12.91 -2.30
N GLN A 51 -5.78 -13.44 -2.93
CA GLN A 51 -6.65 -12.71 -3.85
C GLN A 51 -7.85 -12.02 -3.15
N ARG A 52 -7.86 -11.98 -1.82
CA ARG A 52 -8.89 -11.28 -1.05
C ARG A 52 -8.97 -9.82 -1.48
N ARG A 53 -10.19 -9.35 -1.75
CA ARG A 53 -10.48 -7.94 -2.06
C ARG A 53 -10.35 -7.09 -0.80
N TYR A 54 -10.08 -5.80 -0.98
CA TYR A 54 -10.05 -4.83 0.12
C TYR A 54 -9.04 -5.19 1.23
N ARG A 55 -7.90 -5.85 0.88
CA ARG A 55 -6.81 -6.11 1.84
C ARG A 55 -6.25 -4.82 2.41
N VAL A 56 -6.00 -3.85 1.55
CA VAL A 56 -5.53 -2.51 1.92
C VAL A 56 -6.40 -1.45 1.24
N GLY A 57 -6.54 -0.31 1.89
CA GLY A 57 -7.29 0.85 1.42
C GLY A 57 -6.37 2.03 1.09
N GLU A 58 -6.78 3.22 1.51
CA GLU A 58 -6.05 4.45 1.33
C GLU A 58 -4.73 4.44 2.11
N MET A 59 -3.80 5.28 1.65
CA MET A 59 -2.51 5.51 2.27
C MET A 59 -2.18 7.00 2.29
N ALA A 60 -1.42 7.42 3.29
CA ALA A 60 -0.95 8.79 3.43
C ALA A 60 0.51 8.81 3.86
N TYR A 61 1.26 9.83 3.45
CA TYR A 61 2.62 10.06 3.91
C TYR A 61 2.73 11.45 4.52
N ASP A 62 3.01 11.49 5.83
CA ASP A 62 3.30 12.72 6.56
C ASP A 62 4.80 13.02 6.50
N ARG A 63 5.15 13.99 5.65
CA ARG A 63 6.53 14.45 5.49
C ARG A 63 7.09 15.18 6.71
N SER A 64 6.25 15.70 7.60
CA SER A 64 6.72 16.47 8.75
C SER A 64 7.24 15.58 9.86
N ASN A 65 6.75 14.34 9.91
CA ASN A 65 7.09 13.33 10.92
C ASN A 65 7.66 12.04 10.33
N ASP A 66 7.83 11.98 9.00
CA ASP A 66 8.28 10.80 8.25
C ASP A 66 7.45 9.54 8.54
N LEU A 67 6.12 9.69 8.57
CA LEU A 67 5.18 8.60 8.82
C LEU A 67 4.45 8.19 7.55
N LEU A 68 4.45 6.88 7.27
CA LEU A 68 3.60 6.26 6.25
C LEU A 68 2.43 5.56 6.94
N ASP A 69 1.21 6.00 6.63
CA ASP A 69 -0.04 5.42 7.14
C ASP A 69 -0.68 4.56 6.04
N ILE A 70 -1.08 3.32 6.36
CA ILE A 70 -1.83 2.43 5.44
C ILE A 70 -3.01 1.82 6.17
N LEU A 71 -4.19 1.88 5.55
CA LEU A 71 -5.40 1.23 6.07
C LEU A 71 -5.47 -0.24 5.67
N GLU A 72 -5.70 -1.14 6.64
CA GLU A 72 -6.21 -2.49 6.40
C GLU A 72 -7.70 -2.53 6.77
N LEU A 73 -8.58 -2.79 5.79
CA LEU A 73 -10.00 -2.42 5.89
C LEU A 73 -10.86 -3.38 6.73
N PHE A 74 -10.42 -4.62 6.96
CA PHE A 74 -11.18 -5.67 7.66
C PHE A 74 -10.28 -6.41 8.65
N ALA A 75 -9.71 -5.70 9.62
CA ALA A 75 -8.76 -6.27 10.56
C ALA A 75 -9.38 -6.69 11.89
N HIS A 76 -10.51 -6.10 12.29
CA HIS A 76 -11.19 -6.42 13.53
C HIS A 76 -12.71 -6.33 13.38
N GLY A 77 -13.39 -7.46 13.19
CA GLY A 77 -14.86 -7.49 13.07
C GLY A 77 -15.43 -6.49 12.04
N ALA A 78 -14.82 -6.42 10.85
CA ALA A 78 -15.09 -5.44 9.77
C ALA A 78 -14.61 -4.00 10.02
N GLN A 79 -13.95 -3.71 11.14
CA GLN A 79 -13.33 -2.41 11.37
C GLN A 79 -11.93 -2.34 10.75
N PRO A 80 -11.56 -1.18 10.18
CA PRO A 80 -10.22 -0.96 9.68
C PRO A 80 -9.23 -0.73 10.83
N VAL A 81 -7.97 -1.10 10.60
CA VAL A 81 -6.83 -0.66 11.41
C VAL A 81 -5.89 0.20 10.55
N VAL A 82 -5.20 1.13 11.19
CA VAL A 82 -4.14 1.91 10.57
C VAL A 82 -2.81 1.30 10.98
N HIS A 83 -2.04 0.87 9.99
CA HIS A 83 -0.64 0.53 10.17
C HIS A 83 0.19 1.78 9.93
N VAL A 84 1.06 2.13 10.88
CA VAL A 84 1.89 3.35 10.84
C VAL A 84 3.36 2.94 10.87
N TRP A 85 4.11 3.30 9.83
CA TRP A 85 5.54 3.06 9.76
C TRP A 85 6.31 4.37 9.88
N GLN A 86 7.32 4.38 10.74
CA GLN A 86 8.36 5.41 10.73
C GLN A 86 9.33 5.12 9.57
N ILE A 87 9.45 6.06 8.66
CA ILE A 87 10.42 6.00 7.57
C ILE A 87 11.71 6.65 8.06
N ASN A 88 12.76 5.85 8.23
CA ASN A 88 14.09 6.35 8.53
C ASN A 88 14.85 6.53 7.22
N GLY A 89 15.39 7.72 6.98
CA GLY A 89 16.42 7.91 5.97
C GLY A 89 17.78 7.59 6.56
N ASP A 90 18.57 6.76 5.89
CA ASP A 90 20.02 6.83 6.06
C ASP A 90 20.48 8.16 5.42
N ALA A 91 21.08 9.03 6.22
CA ALA A 91 21.59 10.35 5.81
C ALA A 91 22.90 10.24 5.00
#